data_AF-I5C3W0-F1
#
_entry.id   AF-I5C3W0-F1
#
_cell.length_a   1.000
_cell.length_b   1.000
_cell.length_c   1.000
_cell.angle_alpha   90.00
_cell.angle_beta   90.00
_cell.angle_gamma   90.00
#
_symmetry.space_group_name_H-M   'P 1'
#
loop_
_entity.id
_entity.type
_entity.pdbx_description
1 polymer ?
#
loop_
_entity_poly.entity_id
_entity_poly.type
_entity_poly.pdbx_seq_one_letter_code
_entity_poly.pdbx_strand_id
1 'polypeptide(L)'
;MAAKKQEAEKQSVVIGEDDAKAIEQAIAQGQALIAQGKTKVDASMAIYRALNTQPQETVVSAMIEGAGLTPKGALTYWYNCRRKYAKEVNK
;
A
#
# COMPACT_ATOMS: atom_id res chain seq x y z
N MET A 1 -36.36 -2.15 -18.34
CA MET A 1 -35.52 -1.21 -17.57
C MET A 1 -34.35 -2.04 -17.03
N ALA A 2 -33.24 -2.14 -17.76
CA ALA A 2 -32.02 -1.31 -17.62
C ALA A 2 -31.50 -1.32 -16.17
N ALA A 3 -30.27 -1.70 -15.83
CA ALA A 3 -29.12 -2.25 -16.54
C ALA A 3 -28.19 -2.88 -15.48
N LYS A 4 -27.37 -3.85 -15.91
CA LYS A 4 -26.23 -4.48 -15.21
C LYS A 4 -25.55 -3.58 -14.18
N LYS A 5 -25.30 -4.10 -12.98
CA LYS A 5 -24.22 -3.61 -12.11
C LYS A 5 -23.23 -4.74 -11.92
N GLN A 6 -22.05 -4.52 -12.50
CA GLN A 6 -21.00 -5.48 -12.77
C GLN A 6 -20.45 -6.10 -11.49
N GLU A 7 -20.21 -7.41 -11.57
CA GLU A 7 -19.35 -8.16 -10.68
C GLU A 7 -17.94 -7.55 -10.72
N ALA A 8 -17.41 -7.26 -9.53
CA ALA A 8 -16.02 -6.88 -9.35
C ALA A 8 -15.17 -8.12 -9.65
N GLU A 9 -14.69 -8.21 -10.88
CA GLU A 9 -13.66 -9.15 -11.29
C GLU A 9 -12.42 -8.88 -10.43
N LYS A 10 -12.22 -9.72 -9.40
CA LYS A 10 -10.99 -9.79 -8.63
C LYS A 10 -9.90 -10.17 -9.62
N GLN A 11 -9.13 -9.18 -10.05
CA GLN A 11 -7.91 -9.40 -10.80
C GLN A 11 -6.91 -10.05 -9.84
N SER A 12 -6.88 -11.38 -9.83
CA SER A 12 -5.88 -12.18 -9.15
C SER A 12 -4.57 -12.00 -9.91
N VAL A 13 -3.82 -10.95 -9.56
CA VAL A 13 -2.40 -10.87 -9.89
C VAL A 13 -1.77 -12.12 -9.29
N VAL A 14 -1.11 -12.93 -10.10
CA VAL A 14 -0.34 -14.10 -9.66
C VAL A 14 0.86 -13.54 -8.90
N ILE A 15 0.70 -13.34 -7.59
CA ILE A 15 1.76 -12.85 -6.71
C ILE A 15 2.73 -14.01 -6.51
N GLY A 16 4.01 -13.84 -6.86
CA GLY A 16 5.03 -14.83 -6.56
C GLY A 16 5.09 -15.08 -5.05
N GLU A 17 5.48 -16.28 -4.62
CA GLU A 17 5.52 -16.65 -3.20
C GLU A 17 6.45 -15.71 -2.39
N ASP A 18 7.47 -15.15 -3.04
CA ASP A 18 8.37 -14.13 -2.48
C ASP A 18 7.71 -12.75 -2.33
N ASP A 19 6.86 -12.36 -3.29
CA ASP A 19 6.15 -11.08 -3.27
C ASP A 19 5.08 -11.06 -2.16
N ALA A 20 4.42 -12.20 -1.93
CA ALA A 20 3.44 -12.35 -0.84
C ALA A 20 4.11 -12.13 0.53
N LYS A 21 5.28 -12.73 0.75
CA LYS A 21 6.08 -12.53 1.97
C LYS A 21 6.52 -11.08 2.11
N ALA A 22 6.92 -10.43 1.01
CA ALA A 22 7.30 -9.01 1.03
C ALA A 22 6.12 -8.12 1.45
N ILE A 23 4.91 -8.41 0.98
CA ILE A 23 3.69 -7.68 1.35
C ILE A 23 3.39 -7.86 2.84
N GLU A 24 3.38 -9.10 3.35
CA GLU A 24 3.14 -9.37 4.77
C GLU A 24 4.17 -8.68 5.67
N GLN A 25 5.45 -8.73 5.29
CA GLN A 25 6.51 -8.04 6.01
C GLN A 25 6.32 -6.52 6.01
N ALA A 26 5.94 -5.95 4.87
CA ALA A 26 5.66 -4.51 4.77
C ALA A 26 4.47 -4.10 5.65
N ILE A 27 3.39 -4.89 5.67
CA ILE A 27 2.22 -4.67 6.53
C ILE A 27 2.64 -4.72 8.00
N ALA A 28 3.36 -5.76 8.41
CA ALA A 28 3.85 -5.93 9.77
C ALA A 28 4.75 -4.77 10.20
N GLN A 29 5.63 -4.29 9.30
CA GLN A 29 6.43 -3.09 9.54
C GLN A 29 5.55 -1.85 9.75
N GLY A 30 4.55 -1.64 8.90
CA GLY A 30 3.58 -0.55 9.05
C GLY A 30 2.90 -0.58 10.41
N GLN A 31 2.38 -1.74 10.82
CA GLN A 31 1.69 -1.91 12.09
C GLN A 31 2.63 -1.68 13.27
N ALA A 32 3.86 -2.19 13.21
CA ALA A 32 4.87 -1.96 14.22
C ALA A 32 5.20 -0.47 14.38
N LEU A 33 5.26 0.29 13.28
CA LEU A 33 5.50 1.74 13.33
C LEU A 33 4.32 2.49 13.97
N ILE A 34 3.09 2.09 13.68
CA ILE A 34 1.90 2.65 14.36
C ILE A 34 1.91 2.30 15.85
N ALA A 35 2.25 1.06 16.22
CA ALA A 35 2.36 0.60 17.60
C ALA A 35 3.46 1.35 18.39
N GLN A 36 4.54 1.75 17.71
CA GLN A 36 5.60 2.61 18.27
C GLN A 36 5.18 4.08 18.43
N GLY A 37 3.94 4.45 18.05
CA GLY A 37 3.44 5.83 18.12
C GLY A 37 3.92 6.73 16.98
N LYS A 38 4.47 6.17 15.90
CA LYS A 38 4.83 6.96 14.71
C LYS A 38 3.58 7.35 13.92
N THR A 39 3.74 8.30 13.02
CA THR A 39 2.62 8.81 12.24
C THR A 39 2.18 7.83 11.17
N LYS A 40 0.92 7.94 10.73
CA LYS A 40 0.41 7.19 9.57
C LYS A 40 1.22 7.43 8.30
N VAL A 41 1.85 8.61 8.18
CA VAL A 41 2.73 8.96 7.07
C VAL A 41 3.99 8.09 7.11
N ASP A 42 4.62 7.95 8.27
CA ASP A 42 5.83 7.12 8.43
C ASP A 42 5.54 5.65 8.14
N ALA A 43 4.44 5.12 8.69
CA ALA A 43 4.01 3.75 8.43
C ALA A 43 3.74 3.50 6.94
N SER A 44 2.99 4.40 6.30
CA SER A 44 2.70 4.31 4.86
C SER A 44 3.95 4.40 4.00
N MET A 45 4.89 5.26 4.39
CA MET A 45 6.12 5.47 3.64
C MET A 45 7.08 4.28 3.77
N ALA A 46 7.14 3.62 4.93
CA ALA A 46 7.86 2.37 5.10
C ALA A 46 7.29 1.26 4.20
N ILE A 47 5.96 1.08 4.21
CA ILE A 47 5.26 0.14 3.33
C ILE A 47 5.55 0.47 1.86
N TYR A 48 5.44 1.75 1.48
CA TYR A 48 5.70 2.20 0.11
C TYR A 48 7.13 1.87 -0.34
N ARG A 49 8.13 2.12 0.53
CA ARG A 49 9.53 1.83 0.21
C ARG A 49 9.76 0.34 -0.01
N ALA A 50 9.17 -0.51 0.81
CA ALA A 50 9.27 -1.96 0.70
C ALA A 50 8.57 -2.50 -0.57
N LEU A 51 7.45 -1.90 -0.97
CA LEU A 51 6.61 -2.39 -2.07
C LEU A 51 6.59 -1.48 -3.31
N ASN A 52 7.57 -0.58 -3.49
CA ASN A 52 7.54 0.38 -4.60
C ASN A 52 7.62 -0.29 -5.99
N THR A 53 8.11 -1.53 -6.04
CA THR A 53 8.19 -2.39 -7.23
C THR A 53 6.89 -3.11 -7.55
N GLN A 54 5.95 -3.15 -6.60
CA GLN A 54 4.65 -3.81 -6.74
C GLN A 54 3.61 -2.90 -7.40
N PRO A 55 2.53 -3.48 -7.96
CA PRO A 55 1.44 -2.69 -8.51
C PRO A 55 0.76 -1.84 -7.43
N GLN A 56 0.25 -0.67 -7.85
CA GLN A 56 -0.37 0.32 -6.98
C GLN A 56 -1.43 -0.29 -6.05
N GLU A 57 -2.29 -1.16 -6.55
CA GLU A 57 -3.37 -1.78 -5.78
C GLU A 57 -2.85 -2.63 -4.61
N THR A 58 -1.76 -3.36 -4.82
CA THR A 58 -1.08 -4.13 -3.78
C THR A 58 -0.53 -3.23 -2.69
N VAL A 59 0.16 -2.15 -3.08
CA VAL A 59 0.73 -1.19 -2.11
C VAL A 59 -0.37 -0.48 -1.31
N VAL A 60 -1.44 -0.08 -2.00
CA VAL A 60 -2.60 0.57 -1.37
C VAL A 60 -3.30 -0.38 -0.39
N SER A 61 -3.46 -1.65 -0.74
CA SER A 61 -4.03 -2.67 0.15
C SER A 61 -3.16 -2.88 1.38
N ALA A 62 -1.84 -3.00 1.19
CA ALA A 62 -0.89 -3.09 2.30
C ALA A 62 -0.92 -1.85 3.21
N MET A 63 -1.11 -0.64 2.66
CA MET A 63 -1.26 0.58 3.45
C MET A 63 -2.54 0.62 4.28
N ILE A 64 -3.64 0.06 3.76
CA ILE A 64 -4.91 -0.04 4.49
C ILE A 64 -4.73 -0.91 5.73
N GLU A 65 -4.15 -2.10 5.56
CA GLU A 65 -3.93 -3.07 6.63
C GLU A 65 -2.80 -2.66 7.59
N GLY A 66 -1.72 -2.10 7.04
CA GLY A 66 -0.50 -1.77 7.78
C GLY A 66 -0.56 -0.43 8.52
N ALA A 67 -1.15 0.60 7.92
CA ALA A 67 -1.21 1.95 8.49
C ALA A 67 -2.61 2.35 8.99
N GLY A 68 -3.62 1.48 8.85
CA GLY A 68 -4.99 1.75 9.25
C GLY A 68 -5.58 2.94 8.48
N LEU A 69 -5.34 2.97 7.17
CA LEU A 69 -5.88 3.98 6.25
C LEU A 69 -7.19 3.50 5.62
N THR A 70 -8.09 4.42 5.31
CA THR A 70 -9.27 4.10 4.51
C THR A 70 -8.86 3.89 3.05
N PRO A 71 -9.60 3.12 2.23
CA PRO A 71 -9.24 2.88 0.83
C PRO A 71 -9.04 4.18 0.03
N LYS A 72 -9.92 5.16 0.25
CA LYS A 72 -9.82 6.50 -0.37
C LYS A 72 -8.59 7.27 0.13
N GLY A 73 -8.28 7.16 1.42
CA GLY A 73 -7.11 7.78 2.04
C GLY A 73 -5.80 7.15 1.56
N ALA A 74 -5.75 5.83 1.45
CA ALA A 74 -4.58 5.07 1.05
C ALA A 74 -4.09 5.45 -0.36
N LEU A 75 -4.99 5.66 -1.32
CA LEU A 75 -4.63 6.17 -2.65
C LEU A 75 -3.93 7.53 -2.60
N THR A 76 -4.44 8.44 -1.76
CA THR A 76 -3.86 9.77 -1.59
C THR A 76 -2.48 9.68 -0.92
N TYR A 77 -2.34 8.83 0.09
CA TYR A 77 -1.08 8.56 0.77
C TYR A 77 -0.05 7.93 -0.15
N TRP A 78 -0.44 6.97 -0.99
CA TRP A 78 0.43 6.36 -2.00
C TRP A 78 1.03 7.40 -2.95
N TYR A 79 0.20 8.30 -3.50
CA TYR A 79 0.67 9.36 -4.38
C TYR A 79 1.67 10.30 -3.68
N ASN A 80 1.39 10.67 -2.43
CA ASN A 80 2.29 11.50 -1.62
C ASN A 80 3.61 10.77 -1.29
N CYS A 81 3.55 9.49 -0.95
CA CYS A 81 4.74 8.67 -0.67
C CYS A 81 5.61 8.54 -1.92
N ARG A 82 5.02 8.26 -3.08
CA ARG A 82 5.72 8.20 -4.37
C ARG A 82 6.42 9.51 -4.70
N ARG A 83 5.72 10.64 -4.56
CA ARG A 83 6.31 11.97 -4.82
C ARG A 83 7.45 12.30 -3.86
N LYS A 84 7.34 11.94 -2.58
CA LYS A 84 8.42 12.14 -1.61
C LYS A 84 9.62 11.24 -1.92
N TYR A 85 9.37 9.95 -2.17
CA TYR A 85 10.42 8.98 -2.51
C TYR A 85 11.19 9.39 -3.77
N ALA A 86 10.49 9.81 -4.83
CA ALA A 86 11.13 10.29 -6.05
C ALA A 86 12.03 11.52 -5.81
N LYS A 87 11.66 12.41 -4.88
CA LYS A 87 12.51 13.55 -4.49
C LYS A 87 13.73 13.12 -3.67
N GLU A 88 13.60 12.08 -2.86
CA GLU A 88 14.71 11.54 -2.07
C GLU A 88 15.73 10.79 -2.94
N VAL A 89 15.26 10.01 -3.92
CA VAL A 89 16.13 9.26 -4.83
C VAL A 89 16.85 10.17 -5.82
N ASN A 90 16.22 11.27 -6.23
CA ASN A 90 16.81 12.22 -7.18
C ASN A 90 17.65 13.32 -6.50
N LYS A 91 18.06 13.12 -5.25
CA LYS A 91 18.86 14.05 -4.46
C LYS A 91 20.21 13.43 -4.15
#